data_AF-A0A370ATS3-F1
#
_entry.id   AF-A0A370ATS3-F1
#
_cell.length_a   1.000
_cell.length_b   1.000
_cell.length_c   1.000
_cell.angle_alpha   90.00
_cell.angle_beta   90.00
_cell.angle_gamma   90.00
#
_symmetry.space_group_name_H-M   'P 1'
#
loop_
_entity.id
_entity.type
_entity.pdbx_description
1 polymer ?
#
loop_
_entity_poly.entity_id
_entity_poly.type
_entity_poly.pdbx_seq_one_letter_code
_entity_poly.pdbx_strand_id
1 'polypeptide(L)' 'MPINRELIIPLGELVDYEGNMYELTNATIHRAEQISVAGSDLLEKNKGKIVSTALEEIILKKVEYEYQK' A
#
# COMPACT_ATOMS: atom_id res chain seq x y z
N MET A 1 -19.06 13.35 -17.52
CA MET A 1 -18.14 12.29 -18.00
C MET A 1 -17.64 11.56 -16.77
N PRO A 2 -17.91 10.26 -16.58
CA PRO A 2 -17.33 9.55 -15.45
C PRO A 2 -15.82 9.47 -15.70
N ILE A 3 -15.05 10.04 -14.77
CA ILE A 3 -13.59 9.95 -14.79
C ILE A 3 -13.26 8.52 -14.37
N ASN A 4 -13.17 7.59 -15.33
CA ASN A 4 -12.59 6.28 -15.07
C ASN A 4 -11.07 6.42 -15.03
N ARG A 5 -10.55 6.83 -13.88
CA ARG A 5 -9.13 6.71 -13.56
C ARG A 5 -8.96 5.34 -12.92
N GLU A 6 -8.16 4.47 -13.53
CA GLU A 6 -7.54 3.37 -12.79
C GLU A 6 -6.71 3.98 -11.66
N LEU A 7 -7.29 4.02 -10.47
CA LEU A 7 -6.63 4.50 -9.27
C LEU A 7 -5.72 3.37 -8.77
N ILE A 8 -4.42 3.64 -8.81
CA ILE A 8 -3.38 2.73 -8.33
C ILE A 8 -3.39 2.67 -6.79
N ILE A 9 -3.93 3.70 -6.15
CA ILE A 9 -4.07 3.77 -4.70
C ILE A 9 -5.50 3.34 -4.34
N PRO A 10 -5.68 2.42 -3.37
CA PRO A 10 -6.98 2.04 -2.82
C PRO A 10 -7.55 3.18 -1.95
N LEU A 11 -8.09 4.21 -2.61
CA LEU A 11 -8.57 5.42 -1.94
C LEU A 11 -9.78 5.17 -1.04
N GLY A 12 -10.66 4.22 -1.38
CA GLY A 12 -11.83 3.90 -0.56
C GLY A 12 -11.38 3.34 0.79
N GLU A 13 -10.55 2.32 0.75
CA GLU A 13 -9.97 1.67 1.92
C GLU A 13 -9.12 2.63 2.75
N LEU A 14 -8.42 3.56 2.10
CA LEU A 14 -7.63 4.59 2.79
C LEU A 14 -8.50 5.63 3.51
N VAL A 15 -9.63 6.02 2.91
CA VAL A 15 -10.58 6.95 3.54
C VAL A 15 -11.33 6.26 4.68
N ASP A 16 -11.64 4.97 4.54
CA ASP A 16 -12.37 4.18 5.53
C ASP A 16 -11.45 3.60 6.63
N TYR A 17 -10.14 3.86 6.59
CA TYR A 17 -9.19 3.33 7.56
C TYR A 17 -9.28 4.06 8.92
N GLU A 18 -9.77 3.36 9.93
CA GLU A 18 -9.93 3.88 11.30
C GLU A 18 -8.70 3.66 12.21
N GLY A 19 -7.64 3.03 11.71
CA GLY A 19 -6.42 2.77 12.47
C GLY A 19 -5.48 3.98 12.56
N ASN A 20 -4.31 3.79 13.19
CA ASN A 20 -3.31 4.85 13.28
C ASN A 20 -2.65 5.11 11.91
N MET A 21 -2.86 6.31 11.36
CA MET A 21 -2.33 6.71 10.06
C MET A 21 -0.80 6.78 10.03
N TYR A 22 -0.16 7.12 11.15
CA TYR A 22 1.30 7.16 11.25
C TYR A 22 1.90 5.75 11.25
N GLU A 23 1.24 4.80 11.93
CA GLU A 23 1.64 3.40 11.90
C GLU A 23 1.48 2.80 10.50
N LEU A 24 0.34 3.06 9.84
CA LEU A 24 0.12 2.64 8.45
C LEU A 24 1.18 3.22 7.52
N THR A 25 1.51 4.50 7.68
CA THR A 25 2.54 5.17 6.87
C THR A 25 3.91 4.53 7.10
N ASN A 26 4.29 4.30 8.36
CA ASN A 26 5.59 3.70 8.69
C ASN A 26 5.69 2.26 8.16
N ALA A 27 4.64 1.46 8.35
CA ALA A 27 4.55 0.12 7.80
C ALA A 27 4.67 0.13 6.27
N THR A 28 4.01 1.09 5.60
CA THR A 28 4.06 1.27 4.14
C THR A 28 5.47 1.59 3.65
N ILE A 29 6.21 2.45 4.37
CA ILE A 29 7.60 2.79 4.02
C ILE A 29 8.48 1.53 4.12
N HIS A 30 8.42 0.82 5.24
CA HIS A 30 9.21 -0.42 5.41
C HIS A 30 8.84 -1.50 4.40
N ARG A 31 7.55 -1.61 4.05
CA ARG A 31 7.14 -2.55 3.01
C ARG A 31 7.61 -2.12 1.62
N ALA A 32 7.62 -0.83 1.32
CA ALA A 32 8.17 -0.30 0.07
C ALA A 32 9.67 -0.61 -0.06
N GLU A 33 10.44 -0.53 1.03
CA GLU A 33 11.84 -0.95 1.08
C GLU A 33 11.98 -2.44 0.72
N GLN A 34 11.17 -3.31 1.33
CA GLN A 34 11.17 -4.74 1.01
C GLN A 34 10.84 -5.01 -0.47
N ILE A 35 9.81 -4.35 -1.02
CA ILE A 35 9.43 -4.48 -2.43
C ILE A 35 10.55 -3.97 -3.35
N SER A 36 11.29 -2.93 -2.96
CA SER A 36 12.39 -2.40 -3.78
C SER A 36 13.54 -3.39 -3.96
N VAL A 37 13.71 -4.33 -3.01
CA VAL A 37 14.75 -5.36 -3.05
C VAL A 37 14.24 -6.68 -3.62
N ALA A 38 13.05 -7.10 -3.20
CA ALA A 38 12.50 -8.43 -3.50
C ALA A 38 11.44 -8.46 -4.61
N GLY A 39 10.89 -7.31 -4.98
CA GLY A 39 9.75 -7.20 -5.89
C GLY A 39 8.40 -7.49 -5.23
N SER A 40 7.34 -7.40 -6.04
CA SER A 40 5.97 -7.77 -5.67
C SER A 40 5.20 -8.14 -6.95
N ASP A 41 4.32 -9.14 -6.85
CA ASP A 41 3.43 -9.56 -7.94
C ASP A 41 2.44 -8.45 -8.35
N LEU A 42 2.17 -7.50 -7.45
CA LEU A 42 1.27 -6.36 -7.71
C LEU A 42 1.97 -5.19 -8.39
N LEU A 43 3.30 -5.23 -8.53
CA LEU A 43 4.08 -4.10 -9.00
C LEU A 43 3.78 -3.74 -10.46
N GLU A 44 3.61 -4.73 -11.34
CA GLU A 44 3.22 -4.49 -12.74
C GLU A 44 1.83 -3.88 -12.86
N LYS A 45 0.85 -4.44 -12.14
CA LYS A 45 -0.52 -3.91 -12.03
C LYS A 45 -0.49 -2.44 -11.58
N ASN A 46 0.40 -2.12 -10.65
CA ASN A 46 0.55 -0.78 -10.10
C ASN A 46 1.55 0.11 -10.86
N LYS A 47 1.87 -0.25 -12.11
CA LYS A 47 2.69 0.55 -13.05
C LYS A 47 4.06 0.90 -12.47
N GLY A 48 4.66 -0.03 -11.73
CA GLY A 48 5.96 0.13 -11.09
C GLY A 48 5.95 1.07 -9.87
N LYS A 49 4.79 1.52 -9.39
CA LYS A 49 4.70 2.44 -8.23
C LYS A 49 4.83 1.67 -6.92
N ILE A 50 6.06 1.56 -6.44
CA ILE A 50 6.43 0.78 -5.25
C ILE A 50 5.63 1.20 -4.00
N VAL A 51 5.55 2.51 -3.71
CA VAL A 51 4.84 2.99 -2.50
C VAL A 51 3.34 2.69 -2.56
N SER A 52 2.71 2.89 -3.72
CA SER A 52 1.29 2.56 -3.90
C SER A 52 1.04 1.06 -3.80
N THR A 53 2.00 0.25 -4.25
CA THR A 53 1.95 -1.22 -4.13
C THR A 53 2.06 -1.67 -2.68
N ALA A 54 3.01 -1.11 -1.93
CA ALA A 54 3.17 -1.37 -0.50
C ALA A 54 1.89 -0.99 0.29
N LEU A 55 1.30 0.17 -0.03
CA LEU A 55 0.05 0.60 0.60
C LEU A 55 -1.11 -0.35 0.29
N GLU A 56 -1.26 -0.77 -0.97
CA GLU A 56 -2.27 -1.77 -1.36
C GLU A 56 -2.09 -3.08 -0.59
N GLU A 57 -0.87 -3.58 -0.46
CA GLU A 57 -0.60 -4.82 0.25
C GLU A 57 -0.96 -4.74 1.73
N ILE A 58 -0.64 -3.62 2.39
CA ILE A 58 -0.93 -3.46 3.82
C ILE A 58 -2.41 -3.19 4.08
N ILE A 59 -3.01 -2.26 3.35
CA ILE A 59 -4.38 -1.83 3.65
C ILE A 59 -5.42 -2.90 3.29
N LEU A 60 -5.12 -3.73 2.28
CA LEU A 60 -5.93 -4.91 1.95
C LEU A 60 -5.53 -6.15 2.76
N LYS A 61 -4.67 -6.00 3.77
CA LYS A 61 -4.19 -7.08 4.66
C LYS A 61 -3.56 -8.28 3.94
N LYS A 62 -2.96 -8.06 2.77
CA LYS A 62 -2.09 -9.07 2.11
C LYS A 62 -0.77 -9.21 2.85
N VAL A 63 -0.34 -8.14 3.51
CA VAL A 63 0.83 -8.07 4.38
C VAL A 63 0.39 -7.40 5.67
N GLU A 64 0.58 -8.08 6.79
CA GLU A 64 0.35 -7.50 8.11
C GLU A 64 1.67 -6.99 8.70
N TYR A 65 1.57 -5.97 9.54
CA TYR A 65 2.69 -5.43 10.28
C TYR A 65 2.39 -5.45 11.77
N GLU A 66 3.43 -5.59 12.57
CA GLU A 66 3.36 -5.46 14.02
C GLU A 66 4.46 -4.51 14.47
N TYR A 67 4.11 -3.60 15.38
CA TYR A 67 5.10 -2.72 16.00
C TYR A 67 5.89 -3.51 17.05
N GLN A 68 7.17 -3.75 16.80
CA GLN A 68 8.05 -4.35 17.81
C GLN A 68 8.45 -3.31 18.86
N LYS A 69 8.27 -3.67 20.14
CA LYS A 69 8.68 -2.87 21.30
C LYS A 69 10.12 -3.16 21.71
#